data_AF-A0A6F9E3M2-F1
#
_entry.id   AF-A0A6F9E3M2-F1
#
_cell.length_a   1.000
_cell.length_b   1.000
_cell.length_c   1.000
_cell.angle_alpha   90.00
_cell.angle_beta   90.00
_cell.angle_gamma   90.00
#
_symmetry.space_group_name_H-M   'P 1'
#
loop_
_entity.id
_entity.type
_entity.pdbx_description
1 polymer ?
#
loop_
_entity_poly.entity_id
_entity_poly.type
_entity_poly.pdbx_seq_one_letter_code
_entity_poly.pdbx_strand_id
1 'polypeptide(L)'
;MVRWFGYKLHLVVDAKHELPVAYTVTKGSRSDVKEGHVLLDEMEKRHPEMLKKAEVLTADRGYDDSKLLSRCWDEYGIKPVIDTRRLWKDGEQTRLLPGHTNVVYDEGGAVYCYCPETGARQQMSNGGFEKDRGTLKKVCPAKAYGITCQGREQCPVAGGGAGAARSGPADLHADCPGELQMGEGIPVQDGGGEGEQSLGRLVWV
;
A
#
# COMPACT_ATOMS: atom_id res chain seq x y z
N MET A 1 42.58 -12.03 -15.35
CA MET A 1 41.22 -12.33 -14.86
C MET A 1 40.32 -11.17 -15.27
N VAL A 2 39.34 -11.40 -16.15
CA VAL A 2 38.43 -10.34 -16.62
C VAL A 2 37.21 -10.31 -15.72
N ARG A 3 37.00 -9.21 -14.98
CA ARG A 3 35.75 -8.98 -14.23
C ARG A 3 34.80 -8.22 -15.13
N TRP A 4 33.70 -8.86 -15.51
CA TRP A 4 32.59 -8.19 -16.17
C TRP A 4 31.76 -7.46 -15.12
N PHE A 5 31.70 -6.14 -15.22
CA PHE A 5 30.84 -5.31 -14.38
C PHE A 5 29.57 -5.01 -15.18
N GLY A 6 28.42 -5.43 -14.65
CA GLY A 6 27.12 -5.03 -15.19
C GLY A 6 26.80 -3.59 -14.82
N TYR A 7 26.03 -2.92 -15.67
CA TYR A 7 25.41 -1.63 -15.38
C TYR A 7 23.90 -1.80 -15.32
N LYS A 8 23.22 -0.93 -14.57
CA LYS A 8 21.77 -0.82 -14.52
C LYS A 8 21.38 0.56 -15.04
N LEU A 9 20.36 0.59 -15.91
CA LEU A 9 19.62 1.79 -16.24
C LEU A 9 18.36 1.78 -15.38
N HIS A 10 18.19 2.79 -14.54
CA HIS A 10 16.93 3.06 -13.86
C HIS A 10 16.21 4.13 -14.67
N LEU A 11 14.97 3.87 -15.07
CA LEU A 11 14.23 4.69 -16.01
C LEU A 11 12.81 4.97 -15.51
N VAL A 12 12.40 6.22 -15.64
CA VAL A 12 11.02 6.65 -15.42
C VAL A 12 10.40 7.00 -16.76
N VAL A 13 9.23 6.46 -17.02
CA VAL A 13 8.50 6.66 -18.28
C VAL A 13 7.10 7.19 -18.00
N ASP A 14 6.67 8.17 -18.77
CA ASP A 14 5.25 8.53 -18.83
C ASP A 14 4.51 7.42 -19.61
N ALA A 15 3.60 6.72 -18.95
CA ALA A 15 2.92 5.57 -19.55
C ALA A 15 1.92 5.97 -20.64
N LYS A 16 1.51 7.24 -20.70
CA LYS A 16 0.57 7.71 -21.72
C LYS A 16 1.26 8.01 -23.04
N HIS A 17 2.43 8.63 -22.98
CA HIS A 17 3.16 9.10 -24.16
C HIS A 17 4.39 8.24 -24.47
N GLU A 18 4.72 7.27 -23.61
CA GLU A 18 5.88 6.38 -23.72
C GLU A 18 7.21 7.14 -23.78
N LEU A 19 7.26 8.31 -23.15
CA LEU A 19 8.44 9.17 -23.16
C LEU A 19 9.26 9.01 -21.86
N PRO A 20 10.60 8.88 -21.96
CA PRO A 20 11.46 8.85 -20.80
C PRO A 20 11.52 10.24 -20.15
N VAL A 21 11.26 10.32 -18.85
CA VAL A 21 11.18 11.59 -18.11
C VAL A 21 12.33 11.78 -17.12
N ALA A 22 12.89 10.67 -16.61
CA ALA A 22 14.07 10.69 -15.75
C ALA A 22 14.83 9.37 -15.89
N TYR A 23 16.16 9.40 -15.77
CA TYR A 23 16.96 8.19 -15.78
C TYR A 23 18.26 8.35 -14.99
N THR A 24 18.79 7.24 -14.45
CA THR A 24 20.13 7.15 -13.89
C THR A 24 20.81 5.87 -14.36
N VAL A 25 22.12 5.94 -14.62
CA VAL A 25 22.94 4.76 -14.95
C VAL A 25 23.88 4.48 -13.80
N THR A 26 23.82 3.26 -13.28
CA THR A 26 24.56 2.86 -12.08
C THR A 26 25.30 1.54 -12.29
N LYS A 27 26.23 1.22 -11.39
CA LYS A 27 26.83 -0.12 -11.34
C LYS A 27 25.75 -1.13 -10.95
N GLY A 28 25.81 -2.34 -11.49
CA GLY A 28 24.79 -3.36 -11.25
C GLY A 28 24.60 -3.79 -9.78
N SER A 29 25.57 -3.50 -8.91
CA SER A 29 25.46 -3.74 -7.46
C SER A 29 24.70 -2.63 -6.71
N ARG A 30 24.26 -1.57 -7.38
CA ARG A 30 23.49 -0.48 -6.78
C ARG A 30 22.07 -0.97 -6.45
N SER A 31 21.55 -0.46 -5.33
CA SER A 31 20.23 -0.80 -4.80
C SER A 31 19.15 0.00 -5.51
N ASP A 32 18.12 -0.70 -6.00
CA ASP A 32 17.01 -0.10 -6.75
C ASP A 32 16.19 0.84 -5.86
N VAL A 33 15.93 0.46 -4.60
CA VAL A 33 15.33 1.34 -3.57
C VAL A 33 16.00 2.71 -3.52
N LYS A 34 17.32 2.76 -3.43
CA LYS A 34 18.05 4.03 -3.30
C LYS A 34 17.92 4.88 -4.56
N GLU A 35 17.94 4.24 -5.73
CA GLU A 35 17.82 4.94 -7.00
C GLU A 35 16.38 5.42 -7.28
N GLY A 36 15.36 4.73 -6.74
CA GLY A 36 13.97 5.20 -6.77
C GLY A 36 13.81 6.58 -6.12
N HIS A 37 14.43 6.80 -4.95
CA HIS A 37 14.45 8.11 -4.29
C HIS A 37 15.19 9.17 -5.11
N VAL A 38 16.35 8.83 -5.68
CA VAL A 38 17.14 9.74 -6.52
C VAL A 38 16.34 10.20 -7.74
N LEU A 39 15.65 9.27 -8.41
CA LEU A 39 14.85 9.58 -9.58
C LEU A 39 13.63 10.44 -9.23
N LEU A 40 12.98 10.20 -8.08
CA LEU A 40 11.89 11.06 -7.60
C LEU A 40 12.38 12.49 -7.29
N ASP A 41 13.55 12.63 -6.64
CA ASP A 41 14.19 13.93 -6.39
C ASP A 41 14.53 14.68 -7.68
N GLU A 42 15.01 13.97 -8.71
CA GLU A 42 15.30 14.58 -10.01
C GLU A 42 14.03 15.01 -10.74
N MET A 43 12.95 14.22 -10.65
CA MET A 43 11.65 14.60 -11.19
C MET A 43 11.09 15.83 -10.48
N GLU A 44 11.22 15.93 -9.17
CA GLU A 44 10.78 17.10 -8.41
C GLU A 44 11.51 18.38 -8.83
N LYS A 45 12.81 18.29 -9.10
CA LYS A 45 13.60 19.45 -9.55
C LYS A 45 13.31 19.85 -10.99
N ARG A 46 13.17 18.87 -11.90
CA ARG A 46 13.14 19.13 -13.35
C ARG A 46 11.72 19.21 -13.91
N HIS A 47 10.81 18.41 -13.37
CA HIS A 47 9.47 18.18 -13.90
C HIS A 47 8.40 18.11 -12.79
N PRO A 48 8.33 19.11 -11.87
CA PRO A 48 7.39 19.08 -10.74
C PRO A 48 5.92 19.03 -11.19
N GLU A 49 5.60 19.58 -12.37
CA GLU A 49 4.27 19.50 -12.98
C GLU A 49 3.86 18.07 -13.36
N MET A 50 4.81 17.19 -13.63
CA MET A 50 4.52 15.78 -13.91
C MET A 50 4.14 15.05 -12.63
N LEU A 51 4.86 15.29 -11.52
CA LEU A 51 4.52 14.69 -10.22
C LEU A 51 3.13 15.11 -9.75
N LYS A 52 2.74 16.37 -9.98
CA LYS A 52 1.39 16.87 -9.65
C LYS A 52 0.26 16.22 -10.46
N LYS A 53 0.58 15.71 -11.65
CA LYS A 53 -0.40 15.08 -12.57
C LYS A 53 -0.40 13.57 -12.49
N ALA A 54 0.65 12.98 -11.92
CA ALA A 54 0.81 11.54 -11.85
C ALA A 54 -0.29 10.93 -10.96
N GLU A 55 -1.07 9.99 -11.49
CA GLU A 55 -2.09 9.31 -10.69
C GLU A 55 -1.57 8.04 -10.01
N VAL A 56 -0.67 7.33 -10.69
CA VAL A 56 -0.19 6.00 -10.34
C VAL A 56 1.31 5.91 -10.62
N LEU A 57 2.01 5.23 -9.72
CA LEU A 57 3.39 4.79 -9.87
C LEU A 57 3.41 3.27 -9.92
N THR A 58 3.81 2.67 -11.05
CA THR A 58 4.11 1.23 -11.09
C THR A 58 5.61 1.03 -11.16
N ALA A 59 6.15 0.03 -10.47
CA ALA A 59 7.56 -0.33 -10.57
C ALA A 59 7.77 -1.79 -10.17
N ASP A 60 8.97 -2.29 -10.46
CA ASP A 60 9.41 -3.59 -9.99
C ASP A 60 9.46 -3.66 -8.45
N ARG A 61 9.30 -4.88 -7.93
CA ARG A 61 9.45 -5.20 -6.51
C ARG A 61 10.77 -4.71 -5.88
N GLY A 62 11.82 -4.49 -6.66
CA GLY A 62 13.07 -3.92 -6.18
C GLY A 62 12.92 -2.51 -5.58
N TYR A 63 11.87 -1.78 -5.97
CA TYR A 63 11.56 -0.41 -5.53
C TYR A 63 10.57 -0.35 -4.36
N ASP A 64 10.06 -1.50 -3.87
CA ASP A 64 9.16 -1.55 -2.73
C ASP A 64 9.87 -1.10 -1.45
N ASP A 65 9.65 0.15 -1.06
CA ASP A 65 10.24 0.79 0.11
C ASP A 65 9.22 1.72 0.75
N SER A 66 8.87 1.47 2.01
CA SER A 66 7.85 2.24 2.74
C SER A 66 8.03 3.76 2.59
N LYS A 67 9.27 4.27 2.66
CA LYS A 67 9.52 5.70 2.56
C LYS A 67 9.20 6.24 1.17
N LEU A 68 9.55 5.51 0.12
CA LEU A 68 9.21 5.88 -1.25
C LEU A 68 7.70 5.86 -1.46
N LEU A 69 7.03 4.82 -0.97
CA LEU A 69 5.58 4.65 -1.08
C LEU A 69 4.81 5.76 -0.35
N SER A 70 5.17 6.02 0.92
CA SER A 70 4.59 7.11 1.72
C SER A 70 4.82 8.45 1.05
N ARG A 71 6.04 8.74 0.58
CA ARG A 71 6.34 10.00 -0.11
C ARG A 71 5.47 10.19 -1.35
N CYS A 72 5.34 9.16 -2.19
CA CYS A 72 4.50 9.22 -3.39
C CYS A 72 3.05 9.58 -3.06
N TRP A 73 2.49 8.96 -2.02
CA TRP A 73 1.09 9.17 -1.64
C TRP A 73 0.87 10.46 -0.85
N ASP A 74 1.64 10.66 0.23
CA ASP A 74 1.42 11.74 1.18
C ASP A 74 1.83 13.12 0.61
N GLU A 75 2.88 13.19 -0.22
CA GLU A 75 3.34 14.47 -0.81
C GLU A 75 2.70 14.76 -2.18
N TYR A 76 2.50 13.74 -3.02
CA TYR A 76 2.08 13.93 -4.41
C TYR A 76 0.72 13.33 -4.74
N GLY A 77 0.09 12.55 -3.86
CA GLY A 77 -1.17 11.87 -4.13
C GLY A 77 -1.07 10.73 -5.15
N ILE A 78 0.15 10.28 -5.46
CA ILE A 78 0.44 9.23 -6.43
C ILE A 78 0.21 7.87 -5.77
N LYS A 79 -0.60 7.01 -6.40
CA LYS A 79 -0.87 5.65 -5.88
C LYS A 79 0.24 4.70 -6.31
N PRO A 80 1.07 4.18 -5.39
CA PRO A 80 2.06 3.19 -5.78
C PRO A 80 1.41 1.81 -5.94
N VAL A 81 1.74 1.13 -7.03
CA VAL A 81 1.33 -0.24 -7.36
C VAL A 81 2.61 -1.02 -7.64
N ILE A 82 3.21 -1.52 -6.56
CA ILE A 82 4.49 -2.24 -6.55
C ILE A 82 4.27 -3.56 -5.81
N ASP A 83 4.82 -4.66 -6.33
CA ASP A 83 4.78 -5.94 -5.64
C ASP A 83 5.68 -5.95 -4.39
N THR A 84 5.21 -6.57 -3.30
CA THR A 84 5.86 -6.50 -1.99
C THR A 84 7.13 -7.35 -1.90
N ARG A 85 8.17 -6.81 -1.27
CA ARG A 85 9.38 -7.56 -0.93
C ARG A 85 9.15 -8.54 0.21
N ARG A 86 9.42 -9.81 -0.10
CA ARG A 86 9.59 -10.87 0.88
C ARG A 86 10.92 -10.75 1.61
N LEU A 87 10.86 -10.39 2.88
CA LEU A 87 11.97 -10.10 3.79
C LEU A 87 11.89 -10.89 5.12
N TRP A 88 10.78 -11.57 5.41
CA TRP A 88 10.61 -12.43 6.58
C TRP A 88 11.55 -13.63 6.44
N LYS A 89 12.29 -13.92 7.52
CA LYS A 89 13.35 -14.95 7.54
C LYS A 89 13.14 -16.02 8.59
N ASP A 90 12.18 -15.80 9.47
CA ASP A 90 11.76 -16.69 10.56
C ASP A 90 10.95 -17.89 10.07
N GLY A 91 10.44 -17.84 8.83
CA GLY A 91 9.58 -18.87 8.27
C GLY A 91 8.13 -18.76 8.75
N GLU A 92 7.79 -17.69 9.47
CA GLU A 92 6.41 -17.41 9.85
C GLU A 92 5.57 -17.14 8.60
N GLN A 93 4.36 -17.69 8.56
CA GLN A 93 3.44 -17.46 7.43
C GLN A 93 2.55 -16.23 7.66
N THR A 94 2.30 -15.87 8.92
CA THR A 94 1.37 -14.81 9.30
C THR A 94 1.77 -14.18 10.63
N ARG A 95 1.48 -12.88 10.79
CA ARG A 95 1.64 -12.14 12.05
C ARG A 95 0.34 -11.52 12.50
N LEU A 96 0.18 -11.34 13.81
CA LEU A 96 -1.02 -10.74 14.39
C LEU A 96 -1.12 -9.26 13.99
N LEU A 97 -2.28 -8.84 13.51
CA LEU A 97 -2.57 -7.44 13.21
C LEU A 97 -2.66 -6.67 14.54
N PRO A 98 -1.87 -5.59 14.75
CA PRO A 98 -1.90 -4.84 16.00
C PRO A 98 -3.30 -4.35 16.37
N GLY A 99 -3.64 -4.42 17.66
CA GLY A 99 -4.98 -4.05 18.16
C GLY A 99 -6.07 -5.11 17.95
N HIS A 100 -5.74 -6.27 17.34
CA HIS A 100 -6.67 -7.37 17.13
C HIS A 100 -6.17 -8.66 17.80
N THR A 101 -7.11 -9.57 18.11
CA THR A 101 -6.81 -10.86 18.74
C THR A 101 -6.93 -12.04 17.79
N ASN A 102 -7.74 -11.91 16.73
CA ASN A 102 -8.07 -12.99 15.80
C ASN A 102 -7.85 -12.60 14.32
N VAL A 103 -7.15 -11.50 14.06
CA VAL A 103 -6.86 -11.04 12.70
C VAL A 103 -5.35 -11.08 12.50
N VAL A 104 -4.92 -11.72 11.42
CA VAL A 104 -3.51 -11.83 11.05
C VAL A 104 -3.31 -11.30 9.64
N TYR A 105 -2.07 -11.03 9.28
CA TYR A 105 -1.68 -10.71 7.91
C TYR A 105 -0.48 -11.55 7.50
N ASP A 106 -0.36 -11.84 6.21
CA ASP A 106 0.84 -12.43 5.64
C ASP A 106 1.80 -11.36 5.11
N GLU A 107 2.98 -11.80 4.72
CA GLU A 107 4.01 -10.96 4.14
C GLU A 107 3.58 -10.26 2.84
N GLY A 108 2.63 -10.84 2.10
CA GLY A 108 2.03 -10.24 0.91
C GLY A 108 1.01 -9.14 1.22
N GLY A 109 0.70 -8.89 2.48
CA GLY A 109 -0.32 -7.92 2.91
C GLY A 109 -1.76 -8.45 2.79
N ALA A 110 -1.95 -9.74 2.53
CA ALA A 110 -3.27 -10.35 2.64
C ALA A 110 -3.63 -10.49 4.13
N VAL A 111 -4.85 -10.08 4.47
CA VAL A 111 -5.35 -10.08 5.84
C VAL A 111 -6.34 -11.22 6.00
N TYR A 112 -6.24 -11.97 7.07
CA TYR A 112 -7.06 -13.13 7.37
C TYR A 112 -7.69 -12.97 8.75
N CYS A 113 -8.92 -13.44 8.90
CA CYS A 113 -9.55 -13.62 10.20
C CYS A 113 -9.57 -15.10 10.59
N TYR A 114 -9.45 -15.35 11.88
CA TYR A 114 -9.71 -16.64 12.50
C TYR A 114 -11.07 -16.61 13.19
N CYS A 115 -11.87 -17.65 12.96
CA CYS A 115 -13.08 -17.87 13.72
C CYS A 115 -12.72 -18.15 15.19
N PRO A 116 -13.22 -17.37 16.17
CA PRO A 116 -12.91 -17.59 17.58
C PRO A 116 -13.33 -18.97 18.12
N GLU A 117 -14.35 -19.58 17.53
CA GLU A 117 -14.90 -20.86 17.97
C GLU A 117 -14.22 -22.05 17.29
N THR A 118 -14.08 -22.01 15.96
CA THR A 118 -13.58 -23.15 15.17
C THR A 118 -12.10 -23.07 14.80
N GLY A 119 -11.48 -21.90 14.95
CA GLY A 119 -10.12 -21.65 14.45
C GLY A 119 -10.00 -21.64 12.92
N ALA A 120 -11.12 -21.67 12.17
CA ALA A 120 -11.07 -21.64 10.72
C ALA A 120 -10.51 -20.30 10.21
N ARG A 121 -9.48 -20.36 9.35
CA ARG A 121 -8.86 -19.19 8.71
C ARG A 121 -9.60 -18.83 7.43
N GLN A 122 -9.96 -17.55 7.27
CA GLN A 122 -10.57 -17.03 6.06
C GLN A 122 -9.93 -15.70 5.66
N GLN A 123 -9.68 -15.50 4.37
CA GLN A 123 -9.12 -14.24 3.86
C GLN A 123 -10.20 -13.15 3.89
N MET A 124 -9.87 -12.01 4.51
CA MET A 124 -10.75 -10.84 4.59
C MET A 124 -10.87 -10.17 3.22
N SER A 125 -12.06 -9.63 2.94
CA SER A 125 -12.34 -8.95 1.67
C SER A 125 -11.96 -7.47 1.74
N ASN A 126 -11.63 -6.86 0.60
CA ASN A 126 -11.38 -5.42 0.51
C ASN A 126 -12.71 -4.67 0.53
N GLY A 127 -12.90 -3.78 1.50
CA GLY A 127 -14.10 -2.95 1.69
C GLY A 127 -14.01 -1.53 1.14
N GLY A 128 -12.97 -1.23 0.35
CA GLY A 128 -12.69 0.11 -0.16
C GLY A 128 -11.61 0.86 0.62
N PHE A 129 -11.30 2.07 0.15
CA PHE A 129 -10.33 2.97 0.76
C PHE A 129 -11.05 4.03 1.60
N GLU A 130 -10.70 4.12 2.88
CA GLU A 130 -11.20 5.14 3.79
C GLU A 130 -10.28 6.37 3.71
N LYS A 131 -10.69 7.39 2.94
CA LYS A 131 -9.88 8.59 2.66
C LYS A 131 -9.48 9.33 3.95
N ASP A 132 -10.42 9.51 4.87
CA ASP A 132 -10.20 10.27 6.12
C ASP A 132 -9.18 9.61 7.04
N ARG A 133 -9.15 8.27 7.05
CA ARG A 133 -8.19 7.48 7.84
C ARG A 133 -6.94 7.11 7.05
N GLY A 134 -6.93 7.37 5.75
CA GLY A 134 -5.90 6.91 4.84
C GLY A 134 -5.62 5.42 4.97
N THR A 135 -6.63 4.55 5.05
CA THR A 135 -6.43 3.09 5.21
C THR A 135 -7.30 2.28 4.27
N LEU A 136 -6.87 1.05 3.97
CA LEU A 136 -7.69 0.08 3.25
C LEU A 136 -8.56 -0.67 4.26
N LYS A 137 -9.87 -0.57 4.09
CA LYS A 137 -10.83 -1.29 4.93
C LYS A 137 -10.82 -2.77 4.58
N LYS A 138 -10.69 -3.64 5.58
CA LYS A 138 -10.83 -5.09 5.44
C LYS A 138 -12.14 -5.54 6.10
N VAL A 139 -13.00 -6.20 5.35
CA VAL A 139 -14.34 -6.60 5.80
C VAL A 139 -14.38 -8.08 6.13
N CYS A 140 -15.16 -8.42 7.16
CA CYS A 140 -15.41 -9.80 7.55
C CYS A 140 -15.92 -10.63 6.35
N PRO A 141 -15.31 -11.80 6.06
CA PRO A 141 -15.74 -12.68 4.97
C PRO A 141 -17.21 -13.10 5.06
N ALA A 142 -17.70 -13.34 6.28
CA ALA A 142 -19.10 -13.66 6.55
C ALA A 142 -20.06 -12.56 6.06
N LYS A 143 -19.67 -11.29 6.25
CA LYS A 143 -20.46 -10.15 5.80
C LYS A 143 -20.32 -9.90 4.30
N ALA A 144 -19.11 -10.03 3.76
CA ALA A 144 -18.82 -9.74 2.35
C ALA A 144 -19.41 -10.81 1.41
N TYR A 145 -19.29 -12.09 1.77
CA TYR A 145 -19.68 -13.22 0.93
C TYR A 145 -20.98 -13.89 1.38
N GLY A 146 -21.59 -13.42 2.47
CA GLY A 146 -22.83 -14.00 3.01
C GLY A 146 -22.65 -15.40 3.61
N ILE A 147 -21.44 -15.77 4.03
CA ILE A 147 -21.16 -17.09 4.63
C ILE A 147 -21.51 -17.12 6.12
N THR A 148 -22.01 -18.25 6.60
CA THR A 148 -22.29 -18.45 8.03
C THR A 148 -20.99 -18.72 8.80
N CYS A 149 -20.71 -17.88 9.80
CA CYS A 149 -19.59 -18.05 10.72
C CYS A 149 -20.12 -18.41 12.11
N GLN A 150 -19.65 -19.52 12.69
CA GLN A 150 -20.12 -20.03 13.98
C GLN A 150 -19.74 -19.08 15.12
N GLY A 151 -18.47 -18.64 15.17
CA GLY A 151 -17.99 -17.71 16.19
C GLY A 151 -18.41 -16.25 16.00
N ARG A 152 -19.47 -15.96 15.24
CA ARG A 152 -19.90 -14.58 14.91
C ARG A 152 -20.26 -13.76 16.16
N GLU A 153 -20.93 -14.37 17.12
CA GLU A 153 -21.41 -13.68 18.34
C GLU A 153 -20.26 -13.24 19.25
N GLN A 154 -19.17 -13.99 19.25
CA GLN A 154 -17.99 -13.74 20.09
C GLN A 154 -16.89 -12.97 19.35
N CYS A 155 -17.10 -12.64 18.07
CA CYS A 155 -16.07 -12.10 17.21
C CYS A 155 -15.95 -10.57 17.37
N PRO A 156 -14.77 -10.06 17.79
CA PRO A 156 -14.58 -8.62 18.00
C PRO A 156 -14.64 -7.81 16.69
N VAL A 157 -14.50 -8.46 15.53
CA VAL A 157 -14.53 -7.84 14.20
C VAL A 157 -15.83 -8.12 13.42
N ALA A 158 -16.86 -8.68 14.06
CA ALA A 158 -18.14 -8.98 13.41
C ALA A 158 -18.93 -7.70 13.04
N GLY A 159 -18.82 -6.63 13.86
CA GLY A 159 -19.57 -5.38 13.69
C GLY A 159 -18.88 -4.34 12.80
N GLY A 160 -17.55 -4.34 12.76
CA GLY A 160 -16.74 -3.37 12.03
C GLY A 160 -15.50 -4.05 11.44
N GLY A 161 -15.18 -3.74 10.19
CA GLY A 161 -13.99 -4.25 9.53
C GLY A 161 -12.70 -3.85 10.25
N ALA A 162 -11.59 -4.55 9.96
CA ALA A 162 -10.26 -4.15 10.42
C ALA A 162 -9.67 -3.11 9.44
N GLY A 163 -9.00 -2.08 9.96
CA GLY A 163 -8.17 -1.20 9.14
C GLY A 163 -6.85 -1.90 8.84
N ALA A 164 -6.41 -1.90 7.59
CA ALA A 164 -5.05 -2.33 7.22
C ALA A 164 -4.28 -1.13 6.67
N ALA A 165 -2.99 -1.06 6.99
CA ALA A 165 -2.09 -0.04 6.47
C ALA A 165 -2.05 -0.07 4.93
N ARG A 166 -1.71 1.09 4.34
CA ARG A 166 -1.74 1.34 2.89
C ARG A 166 -0.69 0.55 2.13
N SER A 167 0.44 0.25 2.77
CA SER A 167 1.65 -0.27 2.13
C SER A 167 2.26 -1.40 2.96
N GLY A 168 1.99 -2.63 2.55
CA GLY A 168 2.66 -3.85 3.03
C GLY A 168 2.73 -4.10 4.55
N PRO A 169 3.45 -5.14 4.97
CA PRO A 169 3.72 -5.46 6.38
C PRO A 169 4.48 -4.38 7.15
N ALA A 170 5.27 -3.57 6.45
CA ALA A 170 6.24 -2.66 7.07
C ALA A 170 5.55 -1.47 7.77
N ASP A 171 4.41 -1.02 7.24
CA ASP A 171 3.69 0.13 7.80
C ASP A 171 2.66 -0.29 8.86
N LEU A 172 2.34 -1.58 8.95
CA LEU A 172 1.51 -2.14 10.03
C LEU A 172 2.17 -2.04 11.41
N HIS A 173 3.49 -1.79 11.48
CA HIS A 173 4.20 -1.57 12.73
C HIS A 173 4.27 -0.09 13.15
N ALA A 174 3.89 0.86 12.29
CA ALA A 174 4.18 2.28 12.49
C ALA A 174 2.99 3.10 13.02
N ASP A 175 1.74 2.68 12.81
CA ASP A 175 0.56 3.46 13.21
C ASP A 175 -0.16 2.85 14.42
N CYS A 176 0.37 3.12 15.61
CA CYS A 176 -0.46 3.13 16.80
C CYS A 176 0.05 4.14 17.84
N PRO A 177 -0.22 5.45 17.68
CA PRO A 177 -0.20 6.38 18.80
C PRO A 177 -1.60 6.47 19.44
N GLY A 178 -1.67 6.16 20.73
CA GLY A 178 -2.42 6.93 21.74
C GLY A 178 -3.96 6.90 21.74
N GLU A 179 -4.49 6.29 22.80
CA GLU A 179 -5.68 6.70 23.58
C GLU A 179 -6.96 7.16 22.87
N LEU A 180 -8.00 6.32 22.99
CA LEU A 180 -9.40 6.72 22.88
C LEU A 180 -9.70 7.91 23.80
N GLN A 181 -10.15 9.02 23.22
CA GLN A 181 -11.14 9.90 23.86
C GLN A 181 -12.37 9.97 22.98
N MET A 182 -13.51 9.60 23.57
CA MET A 182 -14.83 9.65 22.95
C MET A 182 -15.28 11.11 22.83
N GLY A 183 -15.71 11.50 21.63
CA GLY A 183 -16.35 12.79 21.36
C GLY A 183 -17.48 12.60 20.36
N GLU A 184 -18.67 13.06 20.74
CA GLU A 184 -19.94 12.93 20.03
C GLU A 184 -20.06 13.89 18.82
N GLY A 185 -20.88 13.51 17.83
CA GLY A 185 -21.57 14.46 16.94
C GLY A 185 -21.25 14.37 15.45
N ILE A 186 -22.18 13.79 14.67
CA ILE A 186 -22.31 13.94 13.21
C ILE A 186 -23.27 15.12 12.93
N PRO A 187 -23.05 15.92 11.87
CA PRO A 187 -23.97 15.82 10.73
C PRO A 187 -23.27 15.80 9.36
N VAL A 188 -23.86 15.00 8.46
CA VAL A 188 -23.52 14.84 7.04
C VAL A 188 -24.03 16.05 6.24
N GLN A 189 -23.28 16.49 5.24
CA GLN A 189 -23.80 17.32 4.15
C GLN A 189 -23.29 16.84 2.78
N ASP A 190 -24.23 16.75 1.83
CA ASP A 190 -24.09 16.38 0.43
C ASP A 190 -23.71 17.58 -0.46
N GLY A 191 -23.05 17.29 -1.60
CA GLY A 191 -22.83 18.18 -2.75
C GLY A 191 -21.54 17.77 -3.47
N GLY A 192 -21.45 17.47 -4.77
CA GLY A 192 -22.20 17.93 -5.95
C GLY A 192 -21.22 18.68 -6.87
N GLY A 193 -20.99 18.18 -8.10
CA GLY A 193 -20.18 18.83 -9.16
C GLY A 193 -18.98 17.98 -9.60
N GLU A 194 -19.04 17.25 -10.71
CA GLU A 194 -18.84 17.65 -12.12
C GLU A 194 -17.37 17.58 -12.59
N GLY A 195 -17.14 16.66 -13.54
CA GLY A 195 -16.17 16.77 -14.64
C GLY A 195 -14.69 16.68 -14.30
N GLU A 196 -14.06 15.51 -14.51
CA GLU A 196 -12.59 15.44 -14.57
C GLU A 196 -12.13 14.60 -15.76
N GLN A 197 -11.38 15.26 -16.65
CA GLN A 197 -10.72 14.68 -17.81
C GLN A 197 -9.53 13.84 -17.34
N SER A 198 -9.47 12.60 -17.80
CA SER A 198 -8.46 11.59 -17.42
C SER A 198 -7.02 12.02 -17.71
N LEU A 199 -6.13 12.02 -16.71
CA LEU A 199 -4.76 12.49 -16.86
C LEU A 199 -3.74 11.58 -16.13
N GLY A 200 -3.10 10.69 -16.91
CA GLY A 200 -1.69 10.32 -16.74
C GLY A 200 -1.35 9.24 -15.71
N ARG A 201 -1.00 8.04 -16.19
CA ARG A 201 -0.30 7.00 -15.42
C ARG A 201 1.21 7.16 -15.62
N LEU A 202 2.00 7.11 -14.57
CA LEU A 202 3.45 6.94 -14.68
C LEU A 202 3.80 5.47 -14.44
N VAL A 203 4.56 4.91 -15.37
CA VAL A 203 5.02 3.51 -15.32
C VAL A 203 6.53 3.55 -15.32
N TRP A 204 7.13 2.93 -14.31
CA TRP A 204 8.54 2.64 -14.33
C TRP A 204 8.73 1.26 -14.95
N VAL A 205 9.67 1.19 -15.88
CA VAL A 205 10.13 -0.04 -16.53
C VAL A 205 11.54 -0.34 -16.06
#